data_AF-A0A842QPA7-F1
#
_entry.id   AF-A0A842QPA7-F1
#
_cell.length_a   1.000
_cell.length_b   1.000
_cell.length_c   1.000
_cell.angle_alpha   90.00
_cell.angle_beta   90.00
_cell.angle_gamma   90.00
#
_symmetry.space_group_name_H-M   'P 1'
#
loop_
_entity.id
_entity.type
_entity.pdbx_description
1 polymer ?
#
loop_
_entity_poly.entity_id
_entity_poly.type
_entity_poly.pdbx_seq_one_letter_code
_entity_poly.pdbx_strand_id
1 'polypeptide(L)'
;MKTTSQILRKHKEIEEQQSNLYSLLAEKHPEHNEAFNNLAKECMRHMERAQRAYREGVTDAFEVGFQMNPLQPEYYVLHEPEGSLKESVRTMIVNEETIIKFCNDVASNSGNLLPGVPETFERLAKRKIRNIKRLREINGD
;
A
#
# COMPACT_ATOMS: atom_id res chain seq x y z
N MET A 1 9.55 13.21 -0.30
CA MET A 1 9.95 12.30 -1.40
C MET A 1 9.78 13.04 -2.71
N LYS A 2 10.83 13.06 -3.54
CA LYS A 2 10.86 13.82 -4.80
C LYS A 2 11.17 12.94 -6.02
N THR A 3 11.79 11.78 -5.81
CA THR A 3 12.18 10.85 -6.88
C THR A 3 11.35 9.58 -6.87
N THR A 4 11.25 8.91 -8.02
CA THR A 4 10.53 7.63 -8.15
C THR A 4 11.15 6.52 -7.29
N SER A 5 12.48 6.52 -7.14
CA SER A 5 13.18 5.58 -6.25
C SER A 5 12.79 5.75 -4.78
N GLN A 6 12.65 6.99 -4.31
CA GLN A 6 12.17 7.28 -2.94
C GLN A 6 10.71 6.85 -2.76
N ILE A 7 9.86 7.09 -3.76
CA ILE A 7 8.46 6.66 -3.74
C ILE A 7 8.35 5.14 -3.66
N LEU A 8 9.11 4.40 -4.46
CA LEU A 8 9.08 2.94 -4.44
C LEU A 8 9.63 2.36 -3.15
N ARG A 9 10.69 2.97 -2.60
CA ARG A 9 11.21 2.59 -1.30
C ARG A 9 10.13 2.76 -0.23
N LYS A 10 9.45 3.91 -0.19
CA LYS A 10 8.37 4.16 0.78
C LYS A 10 7.19 3.22 0.57
N HIS A 11 6.78 2.98 -0.68
CA HIS A 11 5.73 2.01 -0.99
C HIS A 11 6.09 0.61 -0.47
N LYS A 12 7.33 0.16 -0.72
CA LYS A 12 7.85 -1.10 -0.19
C LYS A 12 7.74 -1.15 1.34
N GLU A 13 8.27 -0.13 2.02
CA GLU A 13 8.25 -0.05 3.49
C GLU A 13 6.82 -0.14 4.04
N ILE A 14 5.87 0.57 3.45
CA ILE A 14 4.46 0.57 3.85
C ILE A 14 3.80 -0.79 3.60
N GLU A 15 4.03 -1.43 2.44
CA GLU A 15 3.46 -2.74 2.13
C GLU A 15 4.02 -3.86 3.01
N GLU A 16 5.34 -3.84 3.29
CA GLU A 16 5.98 -4.77 4.22
C GLU A 16 5.44 -4.58 5.64
N GLN A 17 5.33 -3.33 6.11
CA GLN A 17 4.76 -3.03 7.41
C GLN A 17 3.31 -3.52 7.51
N GLN A 18 2.45 -3.19 6.53
CA GLN A 18 1.06 -3.62 6.51
C GLN A 18 0.93 -5.15 6.45
N SER A 19 1.78 -5.83 5.68
CA SER A 19 1.85 -7.29 5.64
C SER A 19 2.15 -7.87 7.02
N ASN A 20 3.13 -7.30 7.73
CA ASN A 20 3.50 -7.76 9.06
C ASN A 20 2.37 -7.54 10.07
N LEU A 21 1.68 -6.39 10.01
CA LEU A 21 0.52 -6.12 10.86
C LEU A 21 -0.60 -7.14 10.64
N TYR A 22 -0.87 -7.52 9.39
CA TYR A 22 -1.83 -8.59 9.10
C TYR A 22 -1.39 -9.94 9.65
N SER A 23 -0.12 -10.33 9.49
CA SER A 23 0.40 -11.58 10.05
C SER A 23 0.26 -11.62 11.58
N LEU A 24 0.56 -10.50 12.26
CA LEU A 24 0.38 -10.39 13.72
C LEU A 24 -1.10 -10.54 14.13
N LEU A 25 -2.04 -9.99 13.36
CA LEU A 25 -3.47 -10.19 13.62
C LEU A 25 -3.91 -11.63 13.34
N ALA A 26 -3.32 -12.30 12.35
CA ALA A 26 -3.59 -13.71 12.07
C ALA A 26 -3.17 -14.61 13.25
N GLU A 27 -2.07 -14.27 13.93
CA GLU A 27 -1.61 -14.95 15.15
C GLU A 27 -2.51 -14.66 16.35
N LYS A 28 -2.93 -13.40 16.52
CA LYS A 28 -3.80 -12.96 17.63
C LYS A 28 -5.24 -13.46 17.50
N HIS A 29 -5.74 -13.66 16.28
CA HIS A 29 -7.12 -14.05 15.97
C HIS A 29 -7.15 -15.33 15.10
N PRO A 30 -6.92 -16.52 15.69
CA PRO A 30 -6.88 -17.78 14.96
C PRO A 30 -8.15 -18.06 14.14
N GLU A 31 -9.31 -17.59 14.59
CA GLU A 31 -10.61 -17.70 13.91
C GLU A 31 -10.66 -16.99 12.56
N HIS A 32 -9.80 -15.98 12.35
CA HIS A 32 -9.68 -15.22 11.11
C HIS A 32 -8.29 -15.36 10.47
N ASN A 33 -7.51 -16.35 10.90
CA ASN A 33 -6.11 -16.53 10.52
C ASN A 33 -5.91 -16.56 8.99
N GLU A 34 -6.72 -17.35 8.28
CA GLU A 34 -6.61 -17.48 6.84
C GLU A 34 -6.88 -16.15 6.12
N ALA A 35 -7.90 -15.41 6.57
CA ALA A 35 -8.29 -14.13 5.98
C ALA A 35 -7.17 -13.09 6.13
N PHE A 36 -6.62 -12.94 7.34
CA PHE A 36 -5.51 -12.02 7.59
C PHE A 36 -4.22 -12.44 6.86
N ASN A 37 -3.88 -13.73 6.84
CA ASN A 37 -2.72 -14.22 6.08
C ASN A 37 -2.86 -14.00 4.56
N ASN A 38 -4.08 -14.09 4.02
CA ASN A 38 -4.33 -13.77 2.62
C ASN A 38 -4.16 -12.28 2.33
N LEU A 39 -4.60 -11.39 3.24
CA LEU A 39 -4.36 -9.95 3.14
C LEU A 39 -2.86 -9.60 3.22
N ALA A 40 -2.10 -10.27 4.10
CA ALA A 40 -0.65 -10.12 4.18
C ALA A 40 0.04 -10.47 2.85
N LYS A 41 -0.28 -11.64 2.28
CA LYS A 41 0.23 -12.08 0.97
C LYS A 41 -0.13 -11.11 -0.16
N GLU A 42 -1.31 -10.51 -0.12
CA GLU A 42 -1.71 -9.52 -1.11
C GLU A 42 -0.87 -8.23 -1.04
N CYS A 43 -0.48 -7.78 0.15
CA CYS A 43 0.43 -6.64 0.31
C CYS A 43 1.77 -6.90 -0.39
N MET A 44 2.36 -8.09 -0.20
CA MET A 44 3.59 -8.48 -0.89
C MET A 44 3.42 -8.50 -2.42
N ARG A 45 2.29 -9.00 -2.93
CA ARG A 45 1.97 -8.96 -4.37
C ARG A 45 1.79 -7.54 -4.89
N HIS A 46 1.28 -6.62 -4.08
CA HIS A 46 1.13 -5.21 -4.44
C HIS A 46 2.49 -4.53 -4.55
N MET A 47 3.38 -4.77 -3.59
CA MET A 47 4.77 -4.33 -3.63
C MET A 47 5.47 -4.79 -4.92
N GLU A 48 5.41 -6.09 -5.24
CA GLU A 48 6.05 -6.66 -6.43
C GLU A 48 5.54 -6.04 -7.73
N ARG A 49 4.24 -5.74 -7.80
CA ARG A 49 3.64 -5.08 -8.97
C ARG A 49 4.15 -3.67 -9.17
N ALA A 50 4.23 -2.86 -8.12
CA ALA A 50 4.78 -1.51 -8.21
C ALA A 50 6.25 -1.54 -8.66
N GLN A 51 7.06 -2.44 -8.08
CA GLN A 51 8.46 -2.61 -8.47
C GLN A 51 8.61 -3.08 -9.93
N ARG A 52 7.73 -3.96 -10.40
CA ARG A 52 7.74 -4.44 -11.79
C ARG A 52 7.38 -3.32 -12.76
N ALA A 53 6.27 -2.62 -12.51
CA ALA A 53 5.84 -1.48 -13.33
C ALA A 53 6.93 -0.41 -13.45
N TYR A 54 7.67 -0.20 -12.37
CA TYR A 54 8.85 0.64 -12.41
C TYR A 54 9.94 0.08 -13.31
N ARG A 55 10.41 -1.16 -13.10
CA ARG A 55 11.47 -1.75 -13.93
C ARG A 55 11.10 -1.77 -15.42
N GLU A 56 9.84 -2.02 -15.74
CA GLU A 56 9.34 -2.04 -17.13
C GLU A 56 9.25 -0.65 -17.76
N GLY A 57 8.93 0.39 -16.98
CA GLY A 57 8.96 1.78 -17.44
C GLY A 57 10.37 2.37 -17.54
N VAL A 58 11.37 1.66 -17.02
CA VAL A 58 12.74 2.12 -16.84
C VAL A 58 13.62 1.48 -17.91
N THR A 59 13.54 2.03 -19.12
CA THR A 59 14.44 1.65 -20.20
C THR A 59 15.18 2.83 -20.85
N ASP A 60 14.89 4.09 -20.51
CA ASP A 60 15.72 5.26 -20.88
C ASP A 60 15.65 6.43 -19.87
N ALA A 61 14.63 6.49 -19.00
CA ALA A 61 14.28 7.68 -18.22
C ALA A 61 15.14 7.92 -16.95
N PHE A 62 16.15 7.09 -16.67
CA PHE A 62 16.88 7.15 -15.40
C PHE A 62 17.99 8.21 -15.34
N GLU A 63 18.35 8.86 -16.46
CA GLU A 63 19.35 9.95 -16.46
C GLU A 63 18.79 11.31 -16.04
N VAL A 64 17.46 11.49 -16.06
CA VAL A 64 16.85 12.78 -15.70
C VAL A 64 16.29 12.67 -14.29
N GLY A 65 16.95 13.34 -13.35
CA GLY A 65 16.48 13.52 -11.97
C GLY A 65 15.12 14.20 -11.95
N PHE A 66 14.06 13.40 -12.03
CA PHE A 66 12.68 13.89 -12.07
C PHE A 66 12.31 14.56 -10.76
N GLN A 67 11.75 15.76 -10.85
CA GLN A 67 11.14 16.49 -9.75
C GLN A 67 9.62 16.32 -9.83
N MET A 68 9.08 15.36 -9.07
CA MET A 68 7.66 15.36 -8.73
C MET A 68 7.38 16.44 -7.68
N ASN A 69 6.13 16.89 -7.55
CA ASN A 69 5.74 17.69 -6.39
C ASN A 69 6.08 16.87 -5.13
N PRO A 70 6.83 17.43 -4.16
CA PRO A 70 7.31 16.64 -3.04
C PRO A 70 6.16 16.05 -2.22
N LEU A 71 6.13 14.72 -2.09
CA LEU A 71 5.21 14.03 -1.18
C LEU A 71 5.84 13.93 0.22
N GLN A 72 5.11 14.31 1.27
CA GLN A 72 5.61 14.28 2.65
C GLN A 72 5.47 12.86 3.24
N PRO A 73 6.57 12.16 3.56
CA PRO A 73 6.52 10.80 4.12
C PRO A 73 5.64 10.65 5.36
N GLU A 74 5.54 11.71 6.15
CA GLU A 74 4.84 11.79 7.44
C GLU A 74 3.32 11.65 7.28
N TYR A 75 2.79 11.88 6.06
CA TYR A 75 1.38 11.65 5.75
C TYR A 75 1.04 10.19 5.46
N TYR A 76 2.04 9.31 5.41
CA TYR A 76 1.91 7.90 5.06
C TYR A 76 2.55 7.01 6.12
N VAL A 77 2.06 7.16 7.35
CA VAL A 77 2.48 6.39 8.52
C VAL A 77 1.35 5.41 8.85
N LEU A 78 1.72 4.14 9.06
CA LEU A 78 0.77 3.13 9.52
C LEU A 78 0.82 3.01 11.03
N HIS A 79 -0.32 2.69 11.61
CA HIS A 79 -0.50 2.53 13.05
C HIS A 79 -0.54 1.06 13.44
N GLU A 80 0.00 0.74 14.61
CA GLU A 80 -0.10 -0.61 15.16
C GLU A 80 -1.54 -0.86 15.69
N PRO A 81 -2.15 -2.01 15.37
CA PRO A 81 -3.47 -2.35 15.87
C PRO A 81 -3.37 -2.82 17.34
N GLU A 82 -4.20 -2.21 18.17
CA GLU A 82 -4.30 -2.50 19.61
C GLU A 82 -5.76 -2.82 20.00
N GLY A 83 -5.92 -3.40 21.18
CA GLY A 83 -7.24 -3.67 21.76
C GLY A 83 -7.95 -4.89 21.16
N SER A 84 -9.27 -4.80 21.11
CA SER A 84 -10.16 -5.85 20.58
C SER A 84 -10.00 -6.08 19.08
N LEU A 85 -10.53 -7.20 18.57
CA LEU A 85 -10.60 -7.46 17.12
C LEU A 85 -11.21 -6.28 16.37
N LYS A 86 -12.30 -5.72 16.91
CA LYS A 86 -13.03 -4.59 16.30
C LYS A 86 -12.19 -3.32 16.22
N GLU A 87 -11.44 -3.00 17.27
CA GLU A 87 -10.53 -1.85 17.30
C GLU A 87 -9.34 -2.08 16.36
N SER A 88 -8.75 -3.27 16.42
CA SER A 88 -7.66 -3.68 15.53
C SER A 88 -8.05 -3.58 14.05
N VAL A 89 -9.22 -4.10 13.67
CA VAL A 89 -9.74 -4.01 12.29
C VAL A 89 -9.99 -2.57 11.86
N ARG A 90 -10.51 -1.72 12.74
CA ARG A 90 -10.65 -0.28 12.45
C ARG A 90 -9.29 0.38 12.17
N THR A 91 -8.27 0.08 12.97
CA THR A 91 -6.91 0.55 12.71
C THR A 91 -6.38 0.05 11.37
N MET A 92 -6.63 -1.22 11.02
CA MET A 92 -6.23 -1.75 9.71
C MET A 92 -6.95 -1.06 8.55
N ILE A 93 -8.21 -0.69 8.70
CA ILE A 93 -8.95 0.10 7.69
C ILE A 93 -8.31 1.48 7.51
N VAL A 94 -7.98 2.18 8.60
CA VAL A 94 -7.29 3.48 8.54
C VAL A 94 -5.93 3.36 7.85
N ASN A 95 -5.20 2.27 8.12
CA ASN A 95 -3.95 1.97 7.43
C ASN A 95 -4.18 1.76 5.92
N GLU A 96 -5.18 0.97 5.52
CA GLU A 96 -5.54 0.78 4.10
C GLU A 96 -5.94 2.09 3.42
N GLU A 97 -6.67 2.98 4.09
CA GLU A 97 -7.02 4.31 3.59
C GLU A 97 -5.78 5.20 3.41
N THR A 98 -4.84 5.13 4.34
CA THR A 98 -3.53 5.81 4.22
C THR A 98 -2.75 5.31 2.99
N ILE A 99 -2.77 4.00 2.73
CA ILE A 99 -2.12 3.42 1.55
C ILE A 99 -2.83 3.83 0.27
N ILE A 100 -4.17 3.85 0.26
CA ILE A 100 -4.96 4.35 -0.88
C ILE A 100 -4.60 5.80 -1.20
N LYS A 101 -4.51 6.65 -0.18
CA LYS A 101 -4.10 8.04 -0.33
C LYS A 101 -2.71 8.13 -0.95
N PHE A 102 -1.73 7.38 -0.42
CA PHE A 102 -0.39 7.31 -1.00
C PHE A 102 -0.43 6.93 -2.49
N CYS A 103 -1.15 5.87 -2.85
CA CYS A 103 -1.28 5.42 -4.23
C CYS A 103 -1.88 6.49 -5.14
N ASN A 104 -2.94 7.16 -4.69
CA ASN A 104 -3.60 8.22 -5.46
C ASN A 104 -2.69 9.47 -5.62
N ASP A 105 -1.97 9.84 -4.56
CA ASP A 105 -1.03 10.97 -4.60
C ASP A 105 0.12 10.69 -5.57
N VAL A 106 0.63 9.45 -5.60
CA VAL A 106 1.65 9.03 -6.58
C VAL A 106 1.08 9.04 -7.99
N ALA A 107 -0.11 8.47 -8.21
CA ALA A 107 -0.72 8.42 -9.53
C ALA A 107 -0.97 9.82 -10.11
N SER A 108 -1.52 10.72 -9.30
CA SER A 108 -1.83 12.09 -9.72
C SER A 108 -0.59 12.93 -10.06
N ASN A 109 0.56 12.57 -9.47
CA ASN A 109 1.80 13.34 -9.56
C ASN A 109 2.83 12.73 -10.53
N SER A 110 2.58 11.51 -11.06
CA SER A 110 3.49 10.80 -11.98
C SER A 110 3.03 10.81 -13.45
N GLY A 111 1.94 11.52 -13.77
CA GLY A 111 1.20 11.43 -15.03
C GLY A 111 1.93 11.80 -16.32
N ASN A 112 3.09 12.46 -16.30
CA ASN A 112 3.67 13.02 -17.51
C ASN A 112 4.76 12.17 -18.20
N LEU A 113 5.37 11.17 -17.56
CA LEU A 113 6.59 10.53 -18.11
C LEU A 113 6.70 9.00 -18.00
N LEU A 114 5.95 8.33 -17.11
CA LEU A 114 5.94 6.87 -17.00
C LEU A 114 4.50 6.35 -16.94
N PRO A 115 3.76 6.25 -18.07
CA PRO A 115 2.33 5.93 -18.06
C PRO A 115 1.96 4.67 -17.26
N GLY A 116 2.84 3.66 -17.25
CA GLY A 116 2.63 2.42 -16.50
C GLY A 116 2.65 2.60 -14.97
N VAL A 117 3.27 3.66 -14.44
CA VAL A 117 3.37 3.92 -13.00
C VAL A 117 2.04 4.45 -12.44
N PRO A 118 1.47 5.58 -12.91
CA PRO A 118 0.15 6.04 -12.49
C PRO A 118 -0.92 4.95 -12.58
N GLU A 119 -1.01 4.26 -13.72
CA GLU A 119 -2.00 3.19 -13.90
C GLU A 119 -1.84 2.06 -12.88
N THR A 120 -0.60 1.69 -12.56
CA THR A 120 -0.33 0.66 -11.57
C THR A 120 -0.80 1.11 -10.19
N PHE A 121 -0.48 2.34 -9.79
CA PHE A 121 -0.88 2.87 -8.50
C PHE A 121 -2.40 3.08 -8.37
N GLU A 122 -3.10 3.50 -9.43
CA GLU A 122 -4.57 3.51 -9.45
C GLU A 122 -5.17 2.11 -9.29
N ARG A 123 -4.60 1.11 -9.98
CA ARG A 123 -5.03 -0.28 -9.83
C ARG A 123 -4.79 -0.78 -8.41
N LEU A 124 -3.66 -0.41 -7.79
CA LEU A 124 -3.35 -0.75 -6.39
C LEU A 124 -4.34 -0.12 -5.42
N ALA A 125 -4.67 1.17 -5.55
CA ALA A 125 -5.71 1.82 -4.76
C ALA A 125 -7.05 1.06 -4.83
N LYS A 126 -7.47 0.66 -6.04
CA LYS A 126 -8.69 -0.17 -6.23
C LYS A 126 -8.59 -1.53 -5.53
N ARG A 127 -7.39 -2.12 -5.38
CA ARG A 127 -7.21 -3.37 -4.64
C ARG A 127 -7.32 -3.18 -3.15
N LYS A 128 -6.70 -2.12 -2.62
CA LYS A 128 -6.78 -1.72 -1.21
C LYS A 128 -8.21 -1.45 -0.77
N ILE A 129 -9.04 -0.85 -1.63
CA ILE A 129 -10.50 -0.72 -1.39
C ILE A 129 -11.18 -2.08 -1.21
N ARG A 130 -10.75 -3.13 -1.94
CA ARG A 130 -11.29 -4.49 -1.73
C ARG A 130 -10.80 -5.11 -0.43
N ASN A 131 -9.58 -4.80 0.02
CA ASN A 131 -9.10 -5.21 1.33
C ASN A 131 -9.97 -4.62 2.45
N ILE A 132 -10.33 -3.34 2.35
CA ILE A 132 -11.26 -2.69 3.29
C ILE A 132 -12.60 -3.41 3.35
N LYS A 133 -13.15 -3.84 2.21
CA LYS A 133 -14.42 -4.61 2.19
C LYS A 133 -14.30 -5.92 2.97
N ARG A 134 -13.22 -6.68 2.75
CA ARG A 134 -12.94 -7.92 3.49
C ARG A 134 -12.72 -7.68 4.98
N LEU A 135 -12.09 -6.56 5.34
CA LEU A 135 -11.92 -6.17 6.75
C LEU A 135 -13.26 -5.89 7.43
N ARG A 136 -14.19 -5.22 6.73
CA ARG A 136 -15.55 -4.99 7.25
C ARG A 136 -16.32 -6.29 7.43
N GLU A 137 -16.18 -7.23 6.50
CA GLU A 137 -16.74 -8.59 6.63
C GLU A 137 -16.22 -9.30 7.89
N ILE A 138 -14.92 -9.17 8.22
CA ILE A 138 -14.34 -9.73 9.47
C ILE A 138 -14.94 -9.06 10.71
N ASN A 139 -15.26 -7.77 10.65
CA ASN A 139 -15.86 -7.03 11.77
C ASN A 139 -17.37 -7.27 11.94
N GLY A 140 -18.02 -7.89 10.94
CA GLY A 140 -19.48 -8.00 10.85
C GLY A 140 -20.19 -6.67 10.55
N ASP A 141 -19.50 -5.70 9.93
CA ASP A 141 -20.04 -4.40 9.51
C ASP A 141 -20.50 -4.38 8.04
#